data_AF-A0A953G3X8-F1
#
_entry.id   AF-A0A953G3X8-F1
#
_cell.length_a   1.000
_cell.length_b   1.000
_cell.length_c   1.000
_cell.angle_alpha   90.00
_cell.angle_beta   90.00
_cell.angle_gamma   90.00
#
_symmetry.space_group_name_H-M   'P 1'
#
loop_
_entity.id
_entity.type
_entity.pdbx_description
1 polymer ?
#
loop_
_entity_poly.entity_id
_entity_poly.type
_entity_poly.pdbx_seq_one_letter_code
_entity_poly.pdbx_strand_id
1 'polypeptide(L)'
;MKNLAIVLFVSLLIVSCKNNEQFRAPIDALAADWEKSTGNVAEIGNLISGLQSNLTSMKDSFVVDPKLKLTPTATATIDSLKNTYMASLNNVEGLTKGYSEFSTKWTDLTSKMNSLKEGLAANKLEGDVMAQINELKNSVAEATTMTEGYKSKLEMIRANSMSVYQSFKAALMPAKK
;
A
#
# COMPACT_ATOMS: atom_id res chain seq x y z
N MET A 1 -56.55 0.61 -29.32
CA MET A 1 -55.56 0.19 -28.29
C MET A 1 -54.14 0.71 -28.60
N LYS A 2 -53.96 2.00 -28.91
CA LYS A 2 -52.63 2.60 -29.19
C LYS A 2 -52.15 3.58 -28.11
N ASN A 3 -53.02 3.98 -27.18
CA ASN A 3 -52.73 5.01 -26.19
C ASN A 3 -52.38 4.43 -24.79
N LEU A 4 -52.43 3.11 -24.59
CA LEU A 4 -52.06 2.47 -23.32
C LEU A 4 -50.56 2.21 -23.17
N ALA A 5 -49.81 2.12 -24.27
CA ALA A 5 -48.36 1.86 -24.21
C ALA A 5 -47.53 3.07 -23.75
N ILE A 6 -48.05 4.29 -23.94
CA ILE A 6 -47.34 5.54 -23.63
C ILE A 6 -47.36 5.83 -22.12
N VAL A 7 -48.41 5.41 -21.39
CA VAL A 7 -48.53 5.69 -19.95
C VAL A 7 -47.63 4.79 -19.11
N LEU A 8 -47.40 3.54 -19.53
CA LEU A 8 -46.53 2.58 -18.83
C LEU A 8 -45.04 2.96 -18.90
N PHE A 9 -44.59 3.55 -20.01
CA PHE A 9 -43.20 3.96 -20.19
C PHE A 9 -42.83 5.20 -19.34
N VAL A 10 -43.78 6.12 -19.13
CA VAL A 10 -43.55 7.34 -18.34
C VAL A 10 -43.48 7.03 -16.83
N SER A 11 -44.25 6.05 -16.34
CA SER A 11 -44.18 5.61 -14.94
C SER A 11 -42.88 4.87 -14.58
N LEU A 12 -42.22 4.20 -15.53
CA LEU A 12 -40.93 3.54 -15.29
C LEU A 12 -39.77 4.55 -15.15
N LEU A 13 -39.85 5.70 -15.85
CA LEU A 13 -38.82 6.74 -15.80
C LEU A 13 -38.85 7.56 -14.50
N ILE A 14 -39.99 7.66 -13.82
CA ILE A 14 -40.12 8.43 -12.57
C ILE A 14 -39.66 7.60 -11.35
N VAL A 15 -39.78 6.26 -11.42
CA VAL A 15 -39.36 5.38 -10.32
C VAL A 15 -37.83 5.23 -10.26
N SER A 16 -37.11 5.26 -11.39
CA SER A 16 -35.64 5.17 -11.36
C SER A 16 -34.98 6.38 -10.70
N CYS A 17 -35.52 7.59 -10.88
CA CYS A 17 -34.99 8.80 -10.24
C CYS A 17 -35.10 8.78 -8.70
N LYS A 18 -36.19 8.22 -8.14
CA LYS A 18 -36.30 8.07 -6.68
C LYS A 18 -35.47 6.91 -6.13
N ASN A 19 -35.28 5.85 -6.92
CA ASN A 19 -34.62 4.63 -6.45
C ASN A 19 -33.09 4.76 -6.41
N ASN A 20 -32.49 5.65 -7.21
CA ASN A 20 -31.04 5.87 -7.18
C ASN A 20 -30.59 6.80 -6.05
N GLU A 21 -31.45 7.74 -5.64
CA GLU A 21 -31.13 8.72 -4.59
C GLU A 21 -30.84 8.06 -3.23
N GLN A 22 -31.41 6.88 -2.96
CA GLN A 22 -31.12 6.13 -1.74
C GLN A 22 -29.65 5.67 -1.64
N PHE A 23 -28.92 5.59 -2.76
CA PHE A 23 -27.52 5.18 -2.80
C PHE A 23 -26.54 6.34 -2.75
N ARG A 24 -27.02 7.59 -2.86
CA ARG A 24 -26.16 8.78 -2.86
C ARG A 24 -25.29 8.87 -1.61
N ALA A 25 -25.92 8.92 -0.43
CA ALA A 25 -25.17 9.06 0.82
C ALA A 25 -24.18 7.89 1.07
N PRO A 26 -24.54 6.61 0.85
CA PRO A 26 -23.59 5.50 0.93
C PRO A 26 -22.41 5.60 -0.05
N ILE A 27 -22.65 6.01 -1.31
CA ILE A 27 -21.59 6.16 -2.32
C ILE A 27 -20.68 7.33 -1.98
N ASP A 28 -21.23 8.47 -1.54
CA ASP A 28 -20.44 9.65 -1.15
C ASP A 28 -19.55 9.35 0.07
N ALA A 29 -20.08 8.65 1.08
CA ALA A 29 -19.30 8.21 2.23
C ALA A 29 -18.17 7.25 1.82
N LEU A 30 -18.49 6.26 0.97
CA LEU A 30 -17.49 5.33 0.43
C LEU A 30 -16.42 6.07 -0.40
N ALA A 31 -16.79 7.08 -1.19
CA ALA A 31 -15.84 7.86 -1.98
C ALA A 31 -14.81 8.58 -1.09
N ALA A 32 -15.26 9.19 0.01
CA ALA A 32 -14.37 9.86 0.96
C ALA A 32 -13.39 8.87 1.61
N ASP A 33 -13.87 7.70 2.05
CA ASP A 33 -13.03 6.65 2.61
C ASP A 33 -12.05 6.08 1.57
N TRP A 34 -12.48 5.99 0.31
CA TRP A 34 -11.66 5.53 -0.81
C TRP A 34 -10.52 6.49 -1.12
N GLU A 35 -10.78 7.80 -1.13
CA GLU A 35 -9.78 8.85 -1.35
C GLU A 35 -8.73 8.84 -0.25
N LYS A 36 -9.15 8.76 1.02
CA LYS A 36 -8.23 8.60 2.17
C LYS A 36 -7.37 7.35 2.03
N SER A 37 -7.98 6.22 1.69
CA SER A 37 -7.26 4.95 1.53
C SER A 37 -6.27 5.02 0.38
N THR A 38 -6.64 5.63 -0.75
CA THR A 38 -5.74 5.86 -1.89
C THR A 38 -4.52 6.68 -1.49
N GLY A 39 -4.71 7.73 -0.67
CA GLY A 39 -3.60 8.49 -0.08
C GLY A 39 -2.64 7.61 0.74
N ASN A 40 -3.20 6.74 1.60
CA ASN A 40 -2.39 5.80 2.40
C ASN A 40 -1.66 4.77 1.52
N VAL A 41 -2.29 4.24 0.47
CA VAL A 41 -1.64 3.32 -0.48
C VAL A 41 -0.45 4.03 -1.13
N ALA A 42 -0.63 5.24 -1.66
CA ALA A 42 0.45 6.00 -2.29
C ALA A 42 1.59 6.33 -1.31
N GLU A 43 1.27 6.68 -0.06
CA GLU A 43 2.27 6.92 0.99
C GLU A 43 3.16 5.69 1.21
N ILE A 44 2.60 4.48 1.22
CA ILE A 44 3.38 3.25 1.36
C ILE A 44 4.38 3.08 0.22
N GLY A 45 3.97 3.33 -1.03
CA GLY A 45 4.88 3.27 -2.17
C GLY A 45 6.09 4.21 -2.02
N ASN A 46 5.85 5.42 -1.52
CA ASN A 46 6.90 6.39 -1.23
C ASN A 46 7.82 5.92 -0.09
N LEU A 47 7.25 5.37 0.99
CA LEU A 47 8.03 4.86 2.13
C LEU A 47 8.90 3.66 1.76
N ILE A 48 8.37 2.71 0.96
CA ILE A 48 9.13 1.56 0.45
C ILE A 48 10.30 2.05 -0.41
N SER A 49 10.02 2.90 -1.40
CA SER A 49 11.04 3.41 -2.33
C SER A 49 12.11 4.21 -1.59
N GLY A 50 11.70 5.06 -0.63
CA GLY A 50 12.62 5.82 0.21
C GLY A 50 13.51 4.94 1.08
N LEU A 51 12.95 3.92 1.73
CA LEU A 51 13.73 2.97 2.52
C LEU A 51 14.69 2.16 1.64
N GLN A 52 14.23 1.67 0.49
CA GLN A 52 15.07 0.93 -0.46
C GLN A 52 16.26 1.78 -0.89
N SER A 53 16.03 3.02 -1.32
CA SER A 53 17.10 3.95 -1.71
C SER A 53 18.08 4.22 -0.57
N ASN A 54 17.58 4.43 0.64
CA ASN A 54 18.41 4.65 1.82
C ASN A 54 19.30 3.43 2.12
N LEU A 55 18.73 2.22 2.14
CA LEU A 55 19.48 1.00 2.40
C LEU A 55 20.47 0.68 1.27
N THR A 56 20.13 0.93 0.01
CA THR A 56 21.09 0.76 -1.09
C THR A 56 22.27 1.71 -0.91
N SER A 57 22.03 2.97 -0.54
CA SER A 57 23.11 3.95 -0.31
C SER A 57 23.98 3.60 0.89
N MET A 58 23.37 3.06 1.96
CA MET A 58 24.11 2.60 3.14
C MET A 58 24.93 1.32 2.90
N LYS A 59 24.57 0.50 1.91
CA LYS A 59 25.30 -0.73 1.56
C LYS A 59 26.79 -0.46 1.29
N ASP A 60 27.10 0.63 0.60
CA ASP A 60 28.48 1.01 0.27
C ASP A 60 29.29 1.43 1.52
N SER A 61 28.61 1.76 2.62
CA SER A 61 29.26 2.04 3.89
C SER A 61 29.69 0.78 4.66
N PHE A 62 29.35 -0.43 4.18
CA PHE A 62 29.81 -1.70 4.77
C PHE A 62 31.18 -2.17 4.23
N VAL A 63 31.95 -1.28 3.62
CA VAL A 63 33.33 -1.57 3.17
C VAL A 63 34.28 -1.54 4.37
N VAL A 64 35.13 -2.57 4.45
CA VAL A 64 36.22 -2.64 5.43
C VAL A 64 37.49 -2.19 4.72
N ASP A 65 38.24 -1.24 5.30
CA ASP A 65 39.55 -0.87 4.75
C ASP A 65 40.47 -2.11 4.77
N PRO A 66 41.02 -2.54 3.61
CA PRO A 66 41.91 -3.70 3.56
C PRO A 66 43.18 -3.56 4.41
N LYS A 67 43.52 -2.34 4.87
CA LYS A 67 44.65 -2.07 5.77
C LYS A 67 44.31 -2.33 7.24
N LEU A 68 43.03 -2.47 7.61
CA LEU A 68 42.62 -2.82 8.98
C LEU A 68 43.01 -4.27 9.28
N LYS A 69 43.87 -4.46 10.27
CA LYS A 69 44.20 -5.78 10.82
C LYS A 69 43.12 -6.22 11.80
N LEU A 70 42.09 -6.86 11.29
CA LEU A 70 41.00 -7.41 12.10
C LEU A 70 41.38 -8.77 12.71
N THR A 71 40.87 -9.04 13.91
CA THR A 71 40.95 -10.39 14.50
C THR A 71 39.96 -11.33 13.81
N PRO A 72 40.16 -12.66 13.87
CA PRO A 72 39.19 -13.61 13.31
C PRO A 72 37.77 -13.42 13.85
N THR A 73 37.64 -13.09 15.14
CA THR A 73 36.34 -12.78 15.78
C THR A 73 35.70 -11.53 15.17
N ALA A 74 36.46 -10.45 15.01
CA ALA A 74 35.93 -9.21 14.42
C ALA A 74 35.50 -9.41 12.96
N THR A 75 36.28 -10.17 12.18
CA THR A 75 35.92 -10.55 10.80
C THR A 75 34.61 -11.33 10.77
N ALA A 76 34.46 -12.37 11.59
CA ALA A 76 33.23 -13.17 11.65
C ALA A 76 32.00 -12.33 12.06
N THR A 77 32.16 -11.41 13.02
CA THR A 77 31.10 -10.48 13.41
C THR A 77 30.71 -9.56 12.25
N ILE A 78 31.69 -8.99 11.54
CA ILE A 78 31.42 -8.11 10.39
C ILE A 78 30.70 -8.86 9.27
N ASP A 79 31.13 -10.08 8.95
CA ASP A 79 30.49 -10.89 7.90
C ASP A 79 29.04 -11.24 8.27
N SER A 80 28.79 -11.58 9.55
CA SER A 80 27.44 -11.80 10.06
C SER A 80 26.57 -10.54 9.92
N LEU A 81 27.08 -9.37 10.31
CA LEU A 81 26.37 -8.10 10.20
C LEU A 81 26.06 -7.74 8.73
N LYS A 82 27.00 -7.96 7.81
CA LYS A 82 26.77 -7.78 6.37
C LYS A 82 25.65 -8.69 5.87
N ASN A 83 25.63 -9.95 6.29
CA ASN A 83 24.57 -10.89 5.90
C ASN A 83 23.20 -10.45 6.43
N THR A 84 23.12 -10.02 7.69
CA THR A 84 21.88 -9.47 8.27
C THR A 84 21.42 -8.21 7.54
N TYR A 85 22.35 -7.35 7.14
CA TYR A 85 22.05 -6.17 6.34
C TYR A 85 21.50 -6.52 4.95
N MET A 86 22.13 -7.46 4.26
CA MET A 86 21.66 -7.96 2.96
C MET A 86 20.29 -8.63 3.06
N ALA A 87 20.00 -9.36 4.14
CA ALA A 87 18.66 -9.88 4.40
C ALA A 87 17.62 -8.77 4.56
N SER A 88 17.99 -7.64 5.17
CA SER A 88 17.11 -6.47 5.29
C SER A 88 16.79 -5.86 3.91
N LEU A 89 17.78 -5.75 3.02
CA LEU A 89 17.56 -5.32 1.62
C LEU A 89 16.59 -6.25 0.89
N ASN A 90 16.80 -7.57 0.95
CA ASN A 90 15.93 -8.55 0.32
C ASN A 90 14.48 -8.48 0.87
N ASN A 91 14.32 -8.21 2.17
CA ASN A 91 13.00 -8.02 2.76
C ASN A 91 12.28 -6.80 2.18
N VAL A 92 12.98 -5.68 1.96
CA VAL A 92 12.38 -4.51 1.30
C VAL A 92 11.99 -4.84 -0.13
N GLU A 93 12.82 -5.54 -0.90
CA GLU A 93 12.46 -5.99 -2.25
C GLU A 93 11.19 -6.86 -2.26
N GLY A 94 11.06 -7.76 -1.29
CA GLY A 94 9.84 -8.53 -1.08
C GLY A 94 8.61 -7.67 -0.79
N LEU A 95 8.77 -6.62 0.03
CA LEU A 95 7.70 -5.64 0.26
C LEU A 95 7.35 -4.86 -1.01
N THR A 96 8.34 -4.47 -1.81
CA THR A 96 8.14 -3.78 -3.10
C THR A 96 7.28 -4.61 -4.04
N LYS A 97 7.59 -5.91 -4.18
CA LYS A 97 6.79 -6.82 -5.01
C LYS A 97 5.35 -6.93 -4.51
N GLY A 98 5.16 -7.21 -3.22
CA GLY A 98 3.82 -7.33 -2.64
C GLY A 98 3.02 -6.02 -2.76
N TYR A 99 3.67 -4.87 -2.58
CA TYR A 99 3.04 -3.57 -2.76
C TYR A 99 2.61 -3.33 -4.20
N SER A 100 3.42 -3.72 -5.18
CA SER A 100 3.06 -3.62 -6.60
C SER A 100 1.81 -4.43 -6.95
N GLU A 101 1.71 -5.66 -6.42
CA GLU A 101 0.52 -6.51 -6.60
C GLU A 101 -0.72 -5.87 -5.96
N PHE A 102 -0.59 -5.40 -4.71
CA PHE A 102 -1.66 -4.71 -4.00
C PHE A 102 -2.10 -3.41 -4.71
N SER A 103 -1.15 -2.57 -5.15
CA SER A 103 -1.42 -1.31 -5.86
C SER A 103 -2.12 -1.54 -7.21
N THR A 104 -1.80 -2.64 -7.89
CA THR A 104 -2.47 -3.02 -9.14
C THR A 104 -3.94 -3.37 -8.84
N LYS A 105 -4.19 -4.25 -7.85
CA LYS A 105 -5.56 -4.57 -7.40
C LYS A 105 -6.33 -3.31 -6.97
N TRP A 106 -5.68 -2.40 -6.25
CA TRP A 106 -6.30 -1.14 -5.82
C TRP A 106 -6.72 -0.24 -6.99
N THR A 107 -5.93 -0.21 -8.07
CA THR A 107 -6.24 0.54 -9.28
C THR A 107 -7.47 -0.03 -10.00
N ASP A 108 -7.58 -1.36 -10.09
CA ASP A 108 -8.75 -2.03 -10.67
C ASP A 108 -10.02 -1.73 -9.87
N LEU A 109 -9.94 -1.78 -8.54
CA LEU A 109 -11.06 -1.44 -7.66
C LEU A 109 -11.42 0.05 -7.71
N THR A 110 -10.43 0.93 -7.91
CA THR A 110 -10.68 2.37 -8.10
C THR A 110 -11.51 2.62 -9.36
N SER A 111 -11.32 1.83 -10.42
CA SER A 111 -12.16 1.90 -11.61
C SER A 111 -13.62 1.57 -11.29
N LYS A 112 -13.87 0.54 -10.47
CA LYS A 112 -15.24 0.21 -10.00
C LYS A 112 -15.86 1.34 -9.16
N MET A 113 -15.07 1.94 -8.26
CA MET A 113 -15.53 3.08 -7.47
C MET A 113 -15.91 4.27 -8.36
N ASN A 114 -15.12 4.56 -9.39
CA ASN A 114 -15.42 5.61 -10.36
C ASN A 114 -16.70 5.30 -11.15
N SER A 115 -16.89 4.06 -11.60
CA SER A 115 -18.13 3.65 -12.27
C SER A 115 -19.37 3.84 -11.39
N LEU A 116 -19.28 3.60 -10.08
CA LEU A 116 -20.39 3.91 -9.14
C LEU A 116 -20.66 5.41 -9.05
N LYS A 117 -19.62 6.25 -8.93
CA LYS A 117 -19.77 7.72 -8.88
C LYS A 117 -20.39 8.26 -10.16
N GLU A 118 -19.89 7.80 -11.31
CA GLU A 118 -20.38 8.21 -12.64
C GLU A 118 -21.80 7.72 -12.89
N GLY A 119 -22.11 6.47 -12.54
CA GLY A 119 -23.46 5.91 -12.62
C GLY A 119 -24.46 6.68 -11.76
N LEU A 120 -24.08 7.06 -10.54
CA LEU A 120 -24.90 7.90 -9.67
C LEU A 120 -25.13 9.29 -10.29
N ALA A 121 -24.08 9.95 -10.79
CA ALA A 121 -24.17 11.27 -11.40
C ALA A 121 -25.02 11.27 -12.69
N ALA A 122 -24.92 10.21 -13.48
CA ALA A 122 -25.71 10.03 -14.70
C ALA A 122 -27.12 9.46 -14.45
N ASN A 123 -27.48 9.14 -13.20
CA ASN A 123 -28.70 8.42 -12.82
C ASN A 123 -28.87 7.07 -13.55
N LYS A 124 -27.75 6.38 -13.81
CA LYS A 124 -27.62 5.11 -14.53
C LYS A 124 -26.85 4.09 -13.69
N LEU A 125 -27.25 3.91 -12.43
CA LEU A 125 -26.73 2.83 -11.60
C LEU A 125 -27.26 1.48 -12.14
N GLU A 126 -26.37 0.51 -12.27
CA GLU A 126 -26.67 -0.81 -12.83
C GLU A 126 -26.27 -1.93 -11.86
N GLY A 127 -27.00 -3.04 -11.92
CA GLY A 127 -26.74 -4.23 -11.10
C GLY A 127 -27.10 -4.06 -9.61
N ASP A 128 -26.50 -4.91 -8.77
CA ASP A 128 -26.67 -4.84 -7.32
C ASP A 128 -25.72 -3.80 -6.72
N VAL A 129 -26.19 -2.55 -6.67
CA VAL A 129 -25.42 -1.40 -6.17
C VAL A 129 -24.99 -1.60 -4.72
N MET A 130 -25.84 -2.18 -3.87
CA MET A 130 -25.50 -2.40 -2.46
C MET A 130 -24.42 -3.46 -2.29
N ALA A 131 -24.46 -4.53 -3.07
CA ALA A 131 -23.38 -5.52 -3.08
C ALA A 131 -22.04 -4.88 -3.51
N GLN A 132 -22.04 -4.04 -4.55
CA GLN A 132 -20.84 -3.33 -5.02
C GLN A 132 -20.29 -2.36 -3.95
N ILE A 133 -21.17 -1.59 -3.28
CA ILE A 133 -20.78 -0.71 -2.18
C ILE A 133 -20.12 -1.53 -1.06
N ASN A 134 -20.71 -2.67 -0.69
CA ASN A 134 -20.18 -3.53 0.38
C ASN A 134 -18.83 -4.17 0.00
N GLU A 135 -18.66 -4.62 -1.25
CA GLU A 135 -17.38 -5.12 -1.78
C GLU A 135 -16.27 -4.06 -1.65
N LEU A 136 -16.55 -2.83 -2.06
CA LEU A 136 -15.60 -1.72 -2.00
C LEU A 136 -15.31 -1.28 -0.56
N LYS A 137 -16.32 -1.26 0.33
CA LYS A 137 -16.10 -1.03 1.76
C LYS A 137 -15.17 -2.06 2.40
N ASN A 138 -15.36 -3.34 2.06
CA ASN A 138 -14.45 -4.39 2.54
C ASN A 138 -13.04 -4.18 2.00
N SER A 139 -12.91 -3.77 0.73
CA SER A 139 -11.62 -3.46 0.13
C SER A 139 -10.90 -2.29 0.82
N VAL A 140 -11.63 -1.25 1.23
CA VAL A 140 -11.10 -0.14 2.05
C VAL A 140 -10.55 -0.63 3.39
N ALA A 141 -11.29 -1.52 4.07
CA ALA A 141 -10.85 -2.11 5.34
C ALA A 141 -9.60 -2.99 5.17
N GLU A 142 -9.55 -3.80 4.11
CA GLU A 142 -8.38 -4.58 3.73
C GLU A 142 -7.18 -3.68 3.45
N ALA A 143 -7.36 -2.61 2.68
CA ALA A 143 -6.31 -1.64 2.36
C ALA A 143 -5.76 -0.96 3.61
N THR A 144 -6.62 -0.60 4.56
CA THR A 144 -6.20 -0.04 5.86
C THR A 144 -5.31 -1.03 6.61
N THR A 145 -5.74 -2.28 6.75
CA THR A 145 -4.97 -3.33 7.43
C THR A 145 -3.63 -3.58 6.74
N MET A 146 -3.63 -3.65 5.40
CA MET A 146 -2.42 -3.87 4.62
C MET A 146 -1.43 -2.72 4.75
N THR A 147 -1.90 -1.47 4.63
CA THR A 147 -1.04 -0.28 4.74
C THR A 147 -0.43 -0.17 6.13
N GLU A 148 -1.18 -0.42 7.21
CA GLU A 148 -0.63 -0.49 8.57
C GLU A 148 0.43 -1.61 8.72
N GLY A 149 0.15 -2.78 8.16
CA GLY A 149 1.10 -3.89 8.12
C GLY A 149 2.40 -3.54 7.40
N TYR A 150 2.33 -2.82 6.28
CA TYR A 150 3.50 -2.31 5.57
C TYR A 150 4.26 -1.28 6.41
N LYS A 151 3.59 -0.29 7.01
CA LYS A 151 4.25 0.72 7.86
C LYS A 151 5.04 0.06 8.99
N SER A 152 4.44 -0.92 9.67
CA SER A 152 5.09 -1.67 10.74
C SER A 152 6.34 -2.41 10.25
N LYS A 153 6.24 -3.17 9.15
CA LYS A 153 7.39 -3.91 8.59
C LYS A 153 8.50 -2.97 8.13
N LEU A 154 8.17 -1.84 7.52
CA LEU A 154 9.15 -0.85 7.08
C LEU A 154 9.91 -0.24 8.27
N GLU A 155 9.21 0.08 9.36
CA GLU A 155 9.85 0.58 10.57
C GLU A 155 10.76 -0.46 11.22
N MET A 156 10.33 -1.72 11.30
CA MET A 156 11.16 -2.82 11.79
C MET A 156 12.44 -2.99 10.96
N ILE A 157 12.33 -2.95 9.63
CA ILE A 157 13.49 -3.06 8.75
C ILE A 157 14.43 -1.87 8.96
N ARG A 158 13.90 -0.64 8.99
CA ARG A 158 14.68 0.58 9.24
C ARG A 158 15.45 0.48 10.57
N ALA A 159 14.77 0.14 11.65
CA ALA A 159 15.38 0.02 12.98
C ALA A 159 16.47 -1.06 13.01
N ASN A 160 16.20 -2.23 12.42
CA ASN A 160 17.17 -3.31 12.35
C ASN A 160 18.41 -2.91 11.53
N SER A 161 18.23 -2.35 10.33
CA SER A 161 19.34 -1.93 9.47
C SER A 161 20.20 -0.86 10.11
N MET A 162 19.61 0.11 10.82
CA MET A 162 20.36 1.11 11.58
C MET A 162 21.14 0.49 12.75
N SER A 163 20.54 -0.44 13.49
CA SER A 163 21.23 -1.16 14.57
C SER A 163 22.42 -1.98 14.05
N VAL A 164 22.23 -2.69 12.95
CA VAL A 164 23.30 -3.45 12.26
C VAL A 164 24.42 -2.53 11.81
N TYR A 165 24.10 -1.37 11.24
CA TYR A 165 25.11 -0.40 10.82
C TYR A 165 25.92 0.19 11.99
N GLN A 166 25.27 0.49 13.11
CA GLN A 166 25.98 0.95 14.32
C GLN A 166 26.88 -0.15 14.89
N SER A 167 26.41 -1.39 14.91
CA SER A 167 27.18 -2.55 15.35
C SER A 167 28.38 -2.80 14.44
N PHE A 168 28.21 -2.61 13.12
CA PHE A 168 29.29 -2.71 12.15
C PHE A 168 30.39 -1.67 12.42
N LYS A 169 30.01 -0.40 12.63
CA LYS A 169 30.97 0.65 13.00
C LYS A 169 31.69 0.33 14.31
N ALA A 170 30.99 -0.20 15.31
CA ALA A 170 31.59 -0.59 16.58
C ALA A 170 32.60 -1.73 16.41
N ALA A 171 32.30 -2.73 15.59
CA ALA A 171 33.20 -3.85 15.30
C ALA A 171 34.48 -3.43 14.56
N LEU A 172 34.46 -2.29 13.85
CA LEU A 172 35.64 -1.71 13.20
C LEU A 172 36.52 -0.88 14.14
N MET A 173 36.03 -0.49 15.32
CA MET A 173 36.83 0.28 16.26
C MET A 173 37.87 -0.62 16.93
N PRO A 174 39.15 -0.22 16.99
CA PRO A 174 40.15 -0.97 17.73
C PRO A 174 39.73 -1.05 19.20
N ALA A 175 39.85 -2.23 19.80
CA ALA A 175 39.67 -2.39 21.24
C ALA A 175 40.62 -1.40 21.94
N LYS A 176 40.06 -0.46 22.72
CA LYS A 176 40.87 0.39 23.60
C LYS A 176 41.63 -0.54 24.53
N LYS A 177 42.95 -0.58 24.37
CA LYS A 177 43.87 -1.31 25.26
C LYS A 177 43.87 -0.68 26.64
#